data_AF-A0A7Y3CCX9-F1
#
_entry.id   AF-A0A7Y3CCX9-F1
#
_cell.length_a   1.000
_cell.length_b   1.000
_cell.length_c   1.000
_cell.angle_alpha   90.00
_cell.angle_beta   90.00
_cell.angle_gamma   90.00
#
_symmetry.space_group_name_H-M   'P 1'
#
loop_
_entity.id
_entity.type
_entity.pdbx_description
1 polymer ?
#
loop_
_entity_poly.entity_id
_entity_poly.type
_entity_poly.pdbx_seq_one_letter_code
_entity_poly.pdbx_strand_id
1 'polypeptide(L)'
;MKDHDLEILFKKIVPELDREEPMAGHQARFLDKLNSENRRKTGGVSWWKPLAIAASILLMFGLFLGNFSQVLTPDATLADIAPEVTNTEVYFAGVIQEQLSLLQKEDTPEAKKLVADAMDQLAYLEADYNQMRTDLLQGGDYKIILSAMVQNFQMR
;
A
#
# COMPACT_ATOMS: atom_id res chain seq x y z
N MET A 1 -6.52 19.51 -52.28
CA MET A 1 -7.14 20.61 -53.05
C MET A 1 -6.04 21.23 -53.88
N LYS A 2 -6.19 21.25 -55.21
CA LYS A 2 -5.12 21.66 -56.12
C LYS A 2 -5.06 23.18 -56.13
N ASP A 3 -3.89 23.80 -56.24
CA ASP A 3 -3.72 25.27 -56.28
C ASP A 3 -4.64 25.96 -57.31
N HIS A 4 -4.99 25.24 -58.36
CA HIS A 4 -5.94 25.64 -59.40
C HIS A 4 -7.35 25.98 -58.86
N ASP A 5 -7.82 25.27 -57.82
CA ASP A 5 -9.14 25.51 -57.23
C ASP A 5 -9.17 26.85 -56.48
N LEU A 6 -8.07 27.22 -55.82
CA LEU A 6 -7.93 28.50 -55.12
C LEU A 6 -7.85 29.68 -56.08
N GLU A 7 -7.12 29.52 -57.20
CA GLU A 7 -7.02 30.55 -58.22
C GLU A 7 -8.37 30.87 -58.86
N ILE A 8 -9.18 29.83 -59.12
CA ILE A 8 -10.55 29.97 -59.65
C ILE A 8 -11.45 30.68 -58.64
N LEU A 9 -11.38 30.32 -57.36
CA LEU A 9 -12.14 30.97 -56.30
C LEU A 9 -11.76 32.46 -56.17
N PHE A 10 -10.47 32.78 -56.15
CA PHE A 10 -10.01 34.16 -56.08
C PHE A 10 -10.47 34.99 -57.29
N LYS A 11 -10.34 34.48 -58.51
CA LYS A 11 -10.82 35.17 -59.72
C LYS A 11 -12.33 35.46 -59.68
N LYS A 12 -13.11 34.61 -59.02
CA LYS A 12 -14.55 34.79 -58.85
C LYS A 12 -14.89 35.83 -57.78
N ILE A 13 -14.10 35.90 -56.70
CA ILE A 13 -14.40 36.71 -55.51
C ILE A 13 -13.82 38.13 -55.59
N VAL A 14 -12.63 38.31 -56.19
CA VAL A 14 -11.97 39.63 -56.29
C VAL A 14 -12.89 40.74 -56.85
N PRO A 15 -13.68 40.51 -57.91
CA PRO A 15 -14.60 41.54 -58.42
C PRO A 15 -15.70 41.94 -57.42
N GLU A 16 -16.03 41.08 -56.45
CA GLU A 16 -17.02 41.35 -55.40
C GLU A 16 -16.40 42.05 -54.18
N LEU A 17 -15.09 41.90 -53.96
CA LEU A 17 -14.36 42.51 -52.85
C LEU A 17 -14.07 44.00 -53.07
N ASP A 18 -13.84 44.42 -54.32
CA ASP A 18 -13.54 45.82 -54.69
C ASP A 18 -14.79 46.70 -54.82
N ARG A 19 -15.81 46.49 -53.97
CA ARG A 19 -17.03 47.30 -53.96
C ARG A 19 -16.92 48.57 -53.11
N GLU A 20 -16.23 48.49 -51.98
CA GLU A 20 -16.15 49.58 -51.00
C GLU A 20 -14.77 49.63 -50.35
N GLU A 21 -14.26 50.85 -50.13
CA GLU A 21 -13.04 51.06 -49.36
C GLU A 21 -13.34 51.20 -47.86
N PRO A 22 -12.46 50.69 -46.98
CA PRO A 22 -12.66 50.85 -45.55
C PRO A 22 -12.58 52.33 -45.14
N MET A 23 -13.38 52.71 -44.13
CA MET A 23 -13.31 54.05 -43.56
C MET A 23 -11.89 54.41 -43.13
N ALA A 24 -11.52 55.69 -43.28
CA ALA A 24 -10.23 56.22 -42.83
C ALA A 24 -9.89 55.76 -41.39
N GLY A 25 -8.62 55.41 -41.19
CA GLY A 25 -8.12 54.93 -39.89
C GLY A 25 -8.44 53.47 -39.55
N HIS A 26 -8.99 52.68 -40.48
CA HIS A 26 -9.24 51.24 -40.28
C HIS A 26 -8.00 50.47 -39.81
N GLN A 27 -6.85 50.69 -40.45
CA GLN A 27 -5.59 50.02 -40.08
C GLN A 27 -5.18 50.30 -38.63
N ALA A 28 -5.35 51.55 -38.16
CA ALA A 28 -5.04 51.92 -36.78
C ALA A 28 -5.95 51.20 -35.78
N ARG A 29 -7.27 51.15 -36.04
CA ARG A 29 -8.23 50.41 -35.20
C ARG A 29 -7.98 48.91 -35.20
N PHE A 30 -7.59 48.35 -36.35
CA PHE A 30 -7.24 46.94 -36.47
C PHE A 30 -6.01 46.59 -35.62
N LEU A 31 -4.95 47.40 -35.72
CA LEU A 31 -3.73 47.22 -34.93
C LEU A 31 -3.99 47.35 -33.43
N ASP A 32 -4.80 48.33 -33.03
CA ASP A 32 -5.17 48.51 -31.62
C ASP A 32 -5.94 47.30 -31.08
N LYS A 33 -6.93 46.81 -31.83
CA LYS A 33 -7.68 45.60 -31.46
C LYS A 33 -6.78 44.36 -31.38
N LEU A 34 -5.91 44.15 -32.37
CA LEU A 34 -4.96 43.02 -32.42
C LEU A 34 -4.02 43.02 -31.21
N ASN A 35 -3.54 44.20 -30.80
CA ASN A 35 -2.66 44.35 -29.64
C ASN A 35 -3.42 44.24 -28.31
N SER A 36 -4.71 44.59 -28.27
CA SER A 36 -5.54 44.47 -27.07
C SER A 36 -5.87 43.01 -26.73
N GLU A 37 -6.13 42.15 -27.72
CA GLU A 37 -6.46 40.73 -27.50
C GLU A 37 -5.24 39.87 -27.12
N ASN A 38 -4.03 40.28 -27.48
CA ASN A 38 -2.80 39.60 -27.07
C ASN A 38 -2.44 39.77 -25.59
N ARG A 39 -3.18 40.59 -24.83
CA ARG A 39 -3.04 40.65 -23.36
C ARG A 39 -3.94 39.61 -22.71
N ARG A 40 -3.58 38.32 -22.86
CA ARG A 40 -4.12 37.29 -21.96
C ARG A 40 -3.71 37.68 -20.54
N LYS A 41 -4.68 37.90 -19.65
CA LYS A 41 -4.40 38.10 -18.22
C LYS A 41 -3.68 36.84 -17.72
N THR A 42 -2.38 36.93 -17.50
CA THR A 42 -1.61 35.87 -16.84
C THR A 42 -1.99 35.90 -15.36
N GLY A 43 -3.10 35.26 -15.00
CA GLY A 43 -3.39 34.95 -13.61
C GLY A 43 -2.24 34.12 -13.07
N GLY A 44 -1.55 34.62 -12.05
CA GLY A 44 -0.35 33.98 -11.49
C GLY A 44 -0.63 32.52 -11.15
N VAL A 45 0.22 31.62 -11.67
CA VAL A 45 0.13 30.19 -11.35
C VAL A 45 0.44 30.02 -9.87
N SER A 46 -0.55 29.57 -9.11
CA SER A 46 -0.38 29.32 -7.68
C SER A 46 0.46 28.07 -7.45
N TRP A 47 1.74 28.28 -7.12
CA TRP A 47 2.73 27.22 -6.82
C TRP A 47 2.35 26.32 -5.65
N TRP A 48 1.33 26.67 -4.87
CA TRP A 48 0.81 25.86 -3.77
C TRP A 48 0.10 24.60 -4.26
N LYS A 49 -0.54 24.65 -5.44
CA LYS A 49 -1.26 23.50 -6.01
C LYS A 49 -0.34 22.33 -6.38
N PRO A 50 0.76 22.52 -7.15
CA PRO A 50 1.68 21.42 -7.43
C PRO A 50 2.45 20.95 -6.19
N LEU A 51 2.74 21.84 -5.23
CA LEU A 51 3.41 21.48 -3.99
C LEU A 51 2.57 20.54 -3.12
N ALA A 52 1.27 20.82 -2.97
CA ALA A 52 0.35 19.98 -2.22
C ALA A 52 0.23 18.57 -2.83
N ILE A 53 0.22 18.46 -4.17
CA ILE A 53 0.17 17.19 -4.89
C ILE A 53 1.45 16.37 -4.65
N ALA A 54 2.63 17.00 -4.71
CA ALA A 54 3.89 16.32 -4.43
C ALA A 54 3.95 15.80 -2.98
N ALA A 55 3.49 16.62 -2.01
CA ALA A 55 3.43 16.22 -0.61
C ALA A 55 2.48 15.03 -0.38
N SER A 56 1.31 15.00 -1.02
CA SER A 56 0.39 13.86 -0.87
C SER A 56 0.96 12.56 -1.44
N ILE A 57 1.69 12.63 -2.56
CA ILE A 57 2.35 11.46 -3.16
C ILE A 57 3.43 10.93 -2.23
N LEU A 58 4.30 11.81 -1.71
CA LEU A 58 5.34 11.41 -0.75
C LEU A 58 4.77 10.83 0.53
N LEU A 59 3.67 11.38 1.05
CA LEU A 59 3.01 10.86 2.23
C LEU A 59 2.43 9.46 1.98
N MET A 60 1.79 9.25 0.82
CA MET A 60 1.28 7.94 0.41
C MET A 60 2.40 6.90 0.28
N PHE A 61 3.50 7.25 -0.39
CA PHE A 61 4.67 6.37 -0.51
C PHE A 61 5.35 6.12 0.85
N GLY A 62 5.45 7.14 1.71
CA GLY A 62 6.02 7.02 3.04
C GLY A 62 5.23 6.08 3.95
N LEU A 63 3.89 6.19 3.93
CA LEU A 63 3.00 5.26 4.65
C LEU A 63 3.08 3.85 4.05
N PHE A 64 3.09 3.74 2.72
CA PHE A 64 3.17 2.45 2.04
C PHE A 64 4.49 1.72 2.34
N LEU A 65 5.64 2.37 2.15
CA LEU A 65 6.95 1.80 2.46
C LEU A 65 7.12 1.52 3.96
N GLY A 66 6.61 2.41 4.83
CA GLY A 66 6.65 2.22 6.27
C GLY A 66 5.91 0.99 6.76
N ASN A 67 4.82 0.58 6.08
CA ASN A 67 4.11 -0.66 6.36
C ASN A 67 4.66 -1.86 5.58
N PHE A 68 5.32 -1.65 4.44
CA PHE A 68 5.88 -2.72 3.62
C PHE A 68 7.09 -3.42 4.26
N SER A 69 7.85 -2.73 5.10
CA SER A 69 8.98 -3.34 5.85
C SER A 69 8.55 -4.40 6.87
N GLN A 70 7.25 -4.57 7.14
CA GLN A 70 6.74 -5.62 8.03
C GLN A 70 6.42 -6.94 7.32
N VAL A 71 6.64 -7.06 6.00
CA VAL A 71 6.26 -8.28 5.23
C VAL A 71 7.24 -9.44 5.43
N LEU A 72 8.42 -9.20 6.00
CA LEU A 72 9.40 -10.24 6.36
C LEU A 72 9.40 -10.45 7.87
N THR A 73 8.30 -10.95 8.44
CA THR A 73 8.32 -11.38 9.83
C THR A 73 9.02 -12.74 9.95
N PRO A 74 9.67 -13.02 11.10
CA PRO A 74 10.16 -14.35 11.47
C PRO A 74 9.09 -15.45 11.30
N ASP A 75 7.81 -15.11 11.49
CA ASP A 75 6.71 -16.06 11.35
C ASP A 75 6.42 -16.41 9.88
N ALA A 76 6.58 -15.46 8.95
CA ALA A 76 6.45 -15.74 7.52
C ALA A 76 7.58 -16.65 7.02
N THR A 77 8.80 -16.47 7.55
CA THR A 77 9.93 -17.34 7.23
C THR A 77 9.80 -18.72 7.86
N LEU A 78 9.23 -18.83 9.07
CA LEU A 78 8.94 -20.12 9.69
C LEU A 78 7.86 -20.90 8.92
N ALA A 79 6.81 -20.22 8.45
CA ALA A 79 5.75 -20.85 7.66
C ALA A 79 6.27 -21.42 6.33
N ASP A 80 7.24 -20.74 5.70
CA ASP A 80 7.90 -21.23 4.48
C ASP A 80 8.82 -22.42 4.75
N ILE A 81 9.52 -22.44 5.90
CA ILE A 81 10.49 -23.48 6.27
C ILE A 81 9.80 -24.73 6.83
N ALA A 82 8.77 -24.54 7.66
CA ALA A 82 8.12 -25.60 8.44
C ALA A 82 6.59 -25.37 8.53
N PRO A 83 5.86 -25.58 7.41
CA PRO A 83 4.41 -25.32 7.36
C PRO A 83 3.62 -26.20 8.34
N GLU A 84 4.07 -27.45 8.58
CA GLU A 84 3.42 -28.37 9.51
C GLU A 84 3.46 -27.86 10.96
N VAL A 85 4.56 -27.22 11.36
CA VAL A 85 4.71 -26.63 12.70
C VAL A 85 3.75 -25.47 12.89
N THR A 86 3.67 -24.58 11.89
CA THR A 86 2.76 -23.42 11.93
C THR A 86 1.30 -23.84 12.00
N ASN A 87 0.90 -24.86 11.21
CA ASN A 87 -0.46 -25.39 11.26
C ASN A 87 -0.80 -26.00 12.63
N THR A 88 0.19 -26.64 13.26
CA THR A 88 0.05 -27.29 14.57
C THR A 88 -0.10 -26.27 15.70
N GLU A 89 0.64 -25.16 15.66
CA GLU A 89 0.48 -24.03 16.60
C GLU A 89 -0.95 -23.51 16.63
N VAL A 90 -1.51 -23.21 15.44
CA VAL A 90 -2.86 -22.65 15.32
C VAL A 90 -3.91 -23.60 15.89
N TYR A 91 -3.79 -24.90 15.60
CA TYR A 91 -4.71 -25.91 16.11
C TYR A 91 -4.67 -26.01 17.64
N PHE A 92 -3.49 -26.19 18.23
CA PHE A 92 -3.36 -26.39 19.68
C PHE A 92 -3.65 -25.13 20.49
N ALA A 93 -3.35 -23.93 19.96
CA ALA A 93 -3.71 -22.67 20.62
C ALA A 93 -5.23 -22.58 20.88
N GLY A 94 -6.05 -22.96 19.90
CA GLY A 94 -7.50 -22.99 20.04
C GLY A 94 -7.97 -24.02 21.08
N VAL A 95 -7.43 -25.24 21.00
CA VAL A 95 -7.78 -26.33 21.93
C VAL A 95 -7.40 -25.97 23.37
N ILE A 96 -6.19 -25.46 23.61
CA ILE A 96 -5.73 -25.07 24.95
C ILE A 96 -6.62 -23.97 25.52
N GLN A 97 -6.98 -22.96 24.71
CA GLN A 97 -7.84 -21.88 25.16
C GLN A 97 -9.24 -22.39 25.53
N GLU A 98 -9.82 -23.29 24.73
CA GLU A 98 -11.10 -23.92 25.02
C GLU A 98 -11.04 -24.69 26.34
N GLN A 99 -10.04 -25.56 26.52
CA GLN A 99 -9.91 -26.38 27.73
C GLN A 99 -9.63 -25.54 28.97
N LEU A 100 -8.81 -24.49 28.87
CA LEU A 100 -8.55 -23.57 29.97
C LEU A 100 -9.84 -22.84 30.39
N SER A 101 -10.69 -22.47 29.43
CA SER A 101 -11.98 -21.84 29.72
C SER A 101 -12.96 -22.76 30.47
N LEU A 102 -12.84 -24.08 30.27
CA LEU A 102 -13.61 -25.08 31.00
C LEU A 102 -13.05 -25.25 32.42
N LEU A 103 -11.72 -25.34 32.55
CA LEU A 103 -11.05 -25.48 33.84
C LEU A 103 -11.23 -24.27 34.76
N GLN A 104 -11.30 -23.05 34.20
CA GLN A 104 -11.57 -21.83 34.98
C GLN A 104 -12.98 -21.77 35.58
N LYS A 105 -13.93 -22.60 35.12
CA LYS A 105 -15.29 -22.69 35.67
C LYS A 105 -15.35 -23.59 36.92
N GLU A 106 -14.30 -24.36 37.19
CA GLU A 106 -14.19 -25.19 38.38
C GLU A 106 -13.68 -24.36 39.57
N ASP A 107 -14.44 -24.36 40.67
CA ASP A 107 -14.20 -23.42 41.79
C ASP A 107 -13.54 -24.03 43.03
N THR A 108 -13.18 -25.32 42.97
CA THR A 108 -12.58 -26.01 44.13
C THR A 108 -11.12 -25.58 44.36
N PRO A 109 -10.66 -25.47 45.62
CA PRO A 109 -9.27 -25.11 45.92
C PRO A 109 -8.23 -26.07 45.33
N GLU A 110 -8.58 -27.36 45.26
CA GLU A 110 -7.75 -28.41 44.68
C GLU A 110 -7.63 -28.27 43.16
N ALA A 111 -8.74 -27.98 42.47
CA ALA A 111 -8.72 -27.70 41.03
C ALA A 111 -7.90 -26.45 40.70
N LYS A 112 -8.04 -25.37 41.48
CA LYS A 112 -7.26 -24.14 41.27
C LYS A 112 -5.75 -24.36 41.36
N LYS A 113 -5.31 -25.23 42.28
CA LYS A 113 -3.89 -25.59 42.40
C LYS A 113 -3.41 -26.39 41.19
N LEU A 114 -4.17 -27.41 40.77
CA LEU A 114 -3.83 -28.22 39.61
C LEU A 114 -3.78 -27.39 38.31
N VAL A 115 -4.71 -26.44 38.16
CA VAL A 115 -4.73 -25.50 37.02
C VAL A 115 -3.51 -24.58 37.03
N ALA A 116 -3.12 -24.07 38.20
CA ALA A 116 -1.91 -23.25 38.32
C ALA A 116 -0.65 -24.03 37.94
N ASP A 117 -0.49 -25.25 38.45
CA ASP A 117 0.64 -26.12 38.12
C ASP A 117 0.68 -26.46 36.61
N ALA A 118 -0.48 -26.69 35.98
CA ALA A 118 -0.59 -26.93 34.55
C ALA A 118 -0.24 -25.67 33.73
N MET A 119 -0.62 -24.48 34.20
CA MET A 119 -0.25 -23.22 33.55
C MET A 119 1.25 -22.98 33.60
N ASP A 120 1.90 -23.29 34.72
CA ASP A 120 3.36 -23.21 34.84
C ASP A 120 4.05 -24.16 33.86
N GLN A 121 3.57 -25.41 33.74
CA GLN A 121 4.09 -26.37 32.76
C GLN A 121 3.92 -25.90 31.31
N LEU A 122 2.75 -25.35 30.99
CA LEU A 122 2.51 -24.75 29.67
C LEU A 122 3.43 -23.56 29.41
N ALA A 123 3.76 -22.75 30.42
CA ALA A 123 4.71 -21.64 30.28
C ALA A 123 6.16 -22.12 30.05
N TYR A 124 6.56 -23.25 30.65
CA TYR A 124 7.86 -23.86 30.37
C TYR A 124 7.95 -24.40 28.94
N LEU A 125 6.96 -25.19 28.53
CA LEU A 125 6.88 -25.71 27.15
C LEU A 125 6.78 -24.54 26.14
N GLU A 126 6.04 -23.51 26.53
CA GLU A 126 6.11 -22.09 26.15
C GLU A 126 7.44 -21.61 25.56
N ALA A 127 8.36 -21.47 26.50
CA ALA A 127 9.68 -20.88 26.33
C ALA A 127 10.60 -21.79 25.51
N ASP A 128 10.59 -23.10 25.76
CA ASP A 128 11.40 -24.08 25.02
C ASP A 128 11.07 -24.05 23.52
N TYR A 129 9.78 -23.95 23.20
CA TYR A 129 9.34 -23.84 21.82
C TYR A 129 9.86 -22.57 21.13
N ASN A 130 9.77 -21.43 21.81
CA ASN A 130 10.28 -20.16 21.29
C ASN A 130 11.80 -20.16 21.08
N GLN A 131 12.55 -20.85 21.95
CA GLN A 131 13.97 -21.06 21.77
C GLN A 131 14.25 -21.87 20.49
N MET A 132 13.56 -23.01 20.32
CA MET A 132 13.70 -23.83 19.11
C MET A 132 13.34 -23.07 17.84
N ARG A 133 12.31 -22.20 17.86
CA ARG A 133 11.95 -21.33 16.73
C ARG A 133 13.11 -20.43 16.36
N THR A 134 13.74 -19.84 17.36
CA THR A 134 14.91 -18.97 17.16
C THR A 134 16.08 -19.75 16.57
N ASP A 135 16.38 -20.94 17.10
CA ASP A 135 17.46 -21.80 16.62
C ASP A 135 17.22 -22.25 15.16
N LEU A 136 15.96 -22.53 14.80
CA LEU A 136 15.58 -22.91 13.44
C LEU A 136 15.82 -21.76 12.45
N LEU A 137 15.43 -20.55 12.81
CA LEU A 137 15.63 -19.34 12.00
C LEU A 137 17.10 -18.95 11.88
N GLN A 138 17.93 -19.30 12.87
CA GLN A 138 19.38 -19.08 12.85
C GLN A 138 20.16 -20.16 12.07
N GLY A 139 19.46 -21.14 11.47
CA GLY A 139 20.08 -22.17 10.64
C GLY A 139 20.59 -23.38 11.43
N GLY A 140 20.02 -23.65 12.60
CA GLY A 140 20.26 -24.91 13.32
C GLY A 140 19.79 -26.15 12.55
N ASP A 141 20.11 -27.35 13.06
CA ASP A 141 19.73 -28.61 12.39
C ASP A 141 18.21 -28.77 12.35
N TYR A 142 17.64 -28.46 11.19
CA TYR A 142 16.21 -28.47 10.92
C TYR A 142 15.53 -29.77 11.36
N LYS A 143 16.15 -30.93 11.09
CA LYS A 143 15.52 -32.23 11.39
C LYS A 143 15.42 -32.46 12.90
N ILE A 144 16.48 -32.15 13.63
CA ILE A 144 16.53 -32.31 15.08
C ILE A 144 15.58 -31.32 15.75
N ILE A 145 15.63 -30.04 15.33
CA ILE A 145 14.82 -28.98 15.92
C ILE A 145 13.33 -29.21 15.66
N LEU A 146 12.94 -29.60 14.44
CA LEU A 146 11.55 -29.94 14.16
C LEU A 146 11.06 -31.14 14.97
N SER A 147 11.88 -32.19 15.10
CA SER A 147 11.51 -33.33 15.93
C SER A 147 11.27 -32.93 17.39
N ALA A 148 12.09 -32.03 17.91
CA ALA A 148 11.94 -31.51 19.27
C ALA A 148 10.73 -30.57 19.41
N MET A 149 10.43 -29.74 18.40
CA MET A 149 9.20 -28.94 18.35
C MET A 149 7.95 -29.81 18.37
N VAL A 150 7.90 -30.86 17.55
CA VAL A 150 6.80 -31.83 17.55
C VAL A 150 6.66 -32.50 18.92
N GLN A 151 7.77 -32.88 19.55
CA GLN A 151 7.74 -33.47 20.88
C GLN A 151 7.24 -32.49 21.95
N ASN A 152 7.62 -31.20 21.87
CA ASN A 152 7.09 -30.16 22.74
C ASN A 152 5.57 -30.03 22.60
N PHE A 153 5.05 -30.01 21.36
CA PHE A 153 3.59 -30.01 21.13
C PHE A 153 2.89 -31.25 21.69
N GLN A 154 3.51 -32.42 21.63
CA GLN A 154 2.93 -33.64 22.21
C GLN A 154 2.88 -33.62 23.74
N MET A 155 3.74 -32.82 24.38
CA MET A 155 3.78 -32.65 25.84
C MET A 155 2.84 -31.55 26.34
N ARG A 156 2.43 -30.62 25.47
CA ARG A 156 1.44 -29.58 25.75
C ARG A 156 0.01 -30.12 25.67
#